data_AF-A0A955TAL0-F1
#
_entry.id   AF-A0A955TAL0-F1
#
_cell.length_a   1.000
_cell.length_b   1.000
_cell.length_c   1.000
_cell.angle_alpha   90.00
_cell.angle_beta   90.00
_cell.angle_gamma   90.00
#
_symmetry.space_group_name_H-M   'P 1'
#
loop_
_entity.id
_entity.type
_entity.pdbx_description
1 polymer ?
#
loop_
_entity_poly.entity_id
_entity_poly.type
_entity_poly.pdbx_seq_one_letter_code
_entity_poly.pdbx_strand_id
1 'polypeptide(L)'
;MISIGGIDIAIIIGYLLIVISIGLYFARNENTSEDFFLAGRKLTWPFIGLSLFASNIGTEHLVGLAGEAYRVGLVAGGYEWIACLCLLFLAVFFF
;
A
#
# COMPACT_ATOMS: atom_id res chain seq x y z
N MET A 1 26.34 -16.24 -5.48
CA MET A 1 25.63 -15.24 -6.30
C MET A 1 24.28 -15.83 -6.64
N ILE A 2 23.19 -15.20 -6.21
CA ILE A 2 21.84 -15.68 -6.53
C ILE A 2 21.62 -15.41 -8.02
N SER A 3 21.59 -16.47 -8.83
CA SER A 3 21.32 -16.34 -10.26
C SER A 3 19.83 -16.28 -10.44
N ILE A 4 19.33 -15.13 -10.89
CA ILE A 4 17.91 -14.93 -11.21
C ILE A 4 17.61 -15.80 -12.44
N GLY A 5 16.73 -16.78 -12.29
CA GLY A 5 16.35 -17.67 -13.38
C GLY A 5 15.45 -16.96 -14.39
N GLY A 6 15.37 -17.49 -15.62
CA GLY A 6 14.45 -16.97 -16.62
C GLY A 6 12.97 -17.01 -16.18
N ILE A 7 12.62 -17.96 -15.30
CA ILE A 7 11.29 -18.08 -14.70
C ILE A 7 11.00 -16.91 -13.73
N ASP A 8 11.98 -16.52 -12.90
CA ASP A 8 11.81 -15.41 -11.95
C ASP A 8 11.54 -14.09 -12.69
N ILE A 9 12.30 -13.85 -13.78
CA ILE A 9 12.10 -12.68 -14.64
C ILE A 9 10.72 -12.72 -15.30
N ALA A 10 10.28 -13.87 -15.79
CA ALA A 10 8.96 -14.01 -16.41
C ALA A 10 7.83 -13.70 -15.41
N ILE A 11 7.96 -14.14 -14.15
CA ILE A 11 6.99 -13.85 -13.09
C ILE A 11 6.96 -12.34 -12.79
N ILE A 12 8.12 -11.69 -12.67
CA ILE A 12 8.21 -10.25 -12.41
C ILE A 12 7.56 -9.45 -13.53
N ILE A 13 7.89 -9.76 -14.79
CA ILE A 13 7.32 -9.06 -15.95
C ILE A 13 5.80 -9.31 -16.03
N GLY A 14 5.36 -10.56 -15.83
CA GLY A 14 3.94 -10.91 -15.82
C GLY A 14 3.16 -10.13 -14.76
N TYR A 15 3.68 -10.06 -13.54
CA TYR A 15 3.09 -9.27 -12.46
C TYR A 15 2.96 -7.79 -12.83
N LEU A 16 4.03 -7.18 -13.35
CA LEU A 16 4.01 -5.76 -13.76
C LEU A 16 2.97 -5.51 -14.86
N LEU A 17 2.90 -6.38 -15.86
CA LEU A 17 1.92 -6.25 -16.94
C LEU A 17 0.48 -6.36 -16.43
N ILE A 18 0.20 -7.25 -15.49
CA ILE A 18 -1.13 -7.37 -14.87
C ILE A 18 -1.49 -6.09 -14.12
N VAL A 19 -0.60 -5.59 -13.27
CA VAL A 19 -0.83 -4.35 -12.49
C VAL A 19 -1.09 -3.16 -13.42
N ILE A 20 -0.29 -2.98 -14.47
CA ILE A 20 -0.47 -1.92 -15.46
C ILE A 20 -1.79 -2.09 -16.21
N SER A 21 -2.14 -3.32 -16.61
CA SER A 21 -3.38 -3.59 -17.34
C SER A 21 -4.62 -3.26 -16.51
N ILE A 22 -4.61 -3.61 -15.21
CA ILE A 22 -5.69 -3.26 -14.28
C ILE A 22 -5.77 -1.73 -14.13
N GLY A 23 -4.64 -1.06 -13.91
CA GLY A 23 -4.58 0.39 -13.79
C GLY A 23 -5.15 1.11 -15.02
N LEU A 24 -4.76 0.68 -16.22
CA LEU A 24 -5.27 1.23 -17.48
C LEU A 24 -6.75 0.91 -17.72
N TYR A 25 -7.22 -0.26 -17.30
CA TYR A 25 -8.63 -0.63 -17.41
C TYR A 25 -9.54 0.27 -16.56
N PHE A 26 -9.17 0.50 -15.30
CA PHE A 26 -9.92 1.39 -14.41
C PHE A 26 -9.78 2.87 -14.81
N ALA A 27 -8.59 3.31 -15.22
CA ALA A 27 -8.37 4.69 -15.67
C ALA A 27 -9.21 5.08 -16.89
N ARG A 28 -9.62 4.10 -17.71
CA ARG A 28 -10.39 4.33 -18.93
C ARG A 28 -11.90 4.47 -18.69
N ASN A 29 -12.38 4.16 -17.49
CA ASN A 29 -13.80 4.24 -17.11
C ASN A 29 -14.15 5.51 -16.30
N GLU A 30 -13.14 6.29 -15.90
CA GLU A 30 -13.27 7.48 -15.05
C GLU A 30 -13.30 8.74 -15.94
N ASN A 31 -14.49 9.28 -16.23
CA ASN A 31 -14.68 10.36 -17.21
C ASN A 31 -14.61 11.78 -16.60
N THR A 32 -14.44 11.94 -15.28
CA THR A 32 -14.43 13.26 -14.62
C THR A 32 -13.56 13.25 -13.37
N SER A 33 -12.69 14.24 -13.20
CA SER A 33 -11.77 14.36 -12.06
C SER A 33 -12.46 14.39 -10.70
N GLU A 34 -13.72 14.83 -10.63
CA GLU A 34 -14.53 14.79 -9.40
C GLU A 34 -14.89 13.37 -8.97
N ASP A 35 -15.15 12.43 -9.88
CA ASP A 35 -15.45 11.04 -9.51
C ASP A 35 -14.19 10.32 -9.01
N PHE A 36 -13.04 10.60 -9.62
CA PHE A 36 -11.74 10.03 -9.20
C PHE A 36 -11.28 10.53 -7.83
N PHE A 37 -11.55 11.81 -7.50
CA PHE A 37 -11.15 12.42 -6.22
C PHE A 37 -12.20 12.32 -5.11
N LEU A 38 -13.50 12.35 -5.42
CA LEU A 38 -14.57 12.27 -4.41
C LEU A 38 -15.21 10.88 -4.25
N ALA A 39 -14.86 9.89 -5.09
CA ALA A 39 -15.54 8.59 -5.16
C ALA A 39 -17.07 8.72 -5.03
N GLY A 40 -17.63 9.70 -5.75
CA GLY A 40 -19.06 10.00 -5.76
C GLY A 40 -19.70 10.28 -4.39
N ARG A 41 -18.96 10.80 -3.39
CA ARG A 41 -19.44 11.05 -2.00
C ARG A 41 -19.91 9.80 -1.24
N LYS A 42 -19.57 8.59 -1.71
CA LYS A 42 -19.99 7.32 -1.10
C LYS A 42 -18.89 6.61 -0.30
N LEU A 43 -17.71 7.21 -0.19
CA LEU A 43 -16.64 6.68 0.64
C LEU A 43 -17.05 6.81 2.12
N THR A 44 -17.60 5.73 2.67
CA THR A 44 -17.89 5.65 4.10
C THR A 44 -16.57 5.69 4.86
N TRP A 45 -16.55 6.47 5.93
CA TRP A 45 -15.44 6.64 6.87
C TRP A 45 -14.49 5.41 7.08
N PRO A 46 -14.97 4.18 7.37
CA PRO A 46 -14.09 3.02 7.55
C PRO A 46 -13.33 2.57 6.29
N PHE A 47 -13.87 2.78 5.08
CA PHE A 47 -13.17 2.44 3.84
C PHE A 47 -12.00 3.39 3.56
N ILE A 48 -12.17 4.67 3.91
CA ILE A 48 -11.10 5.66 3.81
C ILE A 48 -9.98 5.31 4.78
N GLY A 49 -10.31 4.97 6.04
CA GLY A 49 -9.32 4.56 7.03
C GLY A 49 -8.55 3.30 6.64
N LEU A 50 -9.24 2.30 6.08
CA LEU A 50 -8.60 1.10 5.56
C LEU A 50 -7.64 1.41 4.40
N SER A 51 -8.02 2.32 3.50
CA SER A 51 -7.16 2.72 2.38
C SER A 51 -5.92 3.47 2.87
N LEU A 52 -6.06 4.38 3.83
CA LEU A 52 -4.92 5.09 4.42
C LEU A 52 -3.96 4.15 5.12
N PHE A 53 -4.49 3.16 5.86
CA PHE A 53 -3.68 2.12 6.47
C PHE A 53 -2.96 1.27 5.43
N ALA A 54 -3.67 0.84 4.37
CA ALA A 54 -3.08 0.07 3.28
C ALA A 54 -1.98 0.85 2.54
N SER A 55 -2.13 2.17 2.36
CA SER A 55 -1.12 3.03 1.75
C SER A 55 0.11 3.24 2.63
N ASN A 56 -0.01 3.07 3.96
CA ASN A 56 1.14 3.15 4.85
C ASN A 56 2.03 1.90 4.78
N ILE A 57 1.47 0.73 4.44
CA ILE A 57 2.23 -0.51 4.33
C ILE A 57 2.84 -0.63 2.94
N GLY A 58 4.17 -0.65 2.91
CA GLY A 58 4.99 -0.71 1.69
C GLY A 58 6.24 -1.56 1.85
N THR A 59 7.09 -1.56 0.82
CA THR A 59 8.34 -2.34 0.77
C THR A 59 9.30 -2.01 1.91
N GLU A 60 9.21 -0.79 2.47
CA GLU A 60 9.95 -0.35 3.66
C GLU A 60 9.65 -1.20 4.90
N HIS A 61 8.43 -1.71 5.04
CA HIS A 61 8.04 -2.54 6.18
C HIS A 61 8.63 -3.93 6.09
N LEU A 62 8.78 -4.47 4.87
CA LEU A 62 9.29 -5.81 4.68
C LEU A 62 10.81 -5.88 4.81
N VAL A 63 11.54 -4.94 4.20
CA VAL A 63 13.01 -4.95 4.21
C VAL A 63 13.59 -4.06 5.30
N GLY A 64 12.98 -2.89 5.54
CA GLY A 64 13.44 -1.91 6.53
C GLY A 64 13.19 -2.37 7.95
N LEU A 65 11.98 -2.79 8.31
CA LEU A 65 11.72 -3.30 9.67
C LEU A 65 12.46 -4.60 9.97
N ALA A 66 12.63 -5.49 8.98
CA ALA A 66 13.44 -6.70 9.16
C ALA A 66 14.92 -6.35 9.43
N GLY A 67 15.45 -5.34 8.73
CA GLY A 67 16.81 -4.83 8.95
C GLY A 67 16.99 -4.14 10.30
N GLU A 68 16.03 -3.31 10.70
CA GLU A 68 16.05 -2.67 12.03
C GLU A 68 15.81 -3.68 13.16
N ALA A 69 14.95 -4.67 12.97
CA ALA A 69 14.76 -5.75 13.93
C ALA A 69 16.04 -6.59 14.12
N TYR A 70 16.85 -6.77 13.07
CA TYR A 70 18.17 -7.41 13.20
C TYR A 70 19.13 -6.58 14.06
N ARG A 71 19.06 -5.24 14.00
CA ARG A 71 19.96 -4.34 14.73
C ARG A 71 19.52 -4.06 16.17
N VAL A 72 18.23 -3.81 16.37
CA VAL A 72 17.66 -3.25 17.61
C VAL A 72 16.63 -4.19 18.26
N GLY A 73 16.33 -5.33 17.63
CA GLY A 73 15.36 -6.31 18.11
C GLY A 73 13.91 -5.88 17.90
N LEU A 74 13.01 -6.52 18.64
CA LEU A 74 11.55 -6.29 18.56
C LEU A 74 11.12 -4.84 18.83
N VAL A 75 11.99 -4.03 19.44
CA VAL A 75 11.74 -2.60 19.69
C VAL A 75 11.48 -1.83 18.38
N ALA A 76 12.06 -2.26 17.26
CA ALA A 76 11.81 -1.65 15.95
C ALA A 76 10.32 -1.67 15.54
N GLY A 77 9.58 -2.70 15.98
CA GLY A 77 8.13 -2.81 15.73
C GLY A 77 7.27 -1.87 16.58
N GLY A 78 7.84 -1.23 17.61
CA GLY A 78 7.12 -0.25 18.43
C GLY A 78 6.73 1.01 17.64
N TYR A 79 7.52 1.37 16.62
CA TYR A 79 7.19 2.48 15.72
C TYR A 79 5.89 2.20 14.94
N GLU A 80 5.76 0.98 14.42
CA GLU A 80 4.59 0.53 13.66
C GLU A 80 3.31 0.50 14.48
N TRP A 81 3.40 0.09 15.75
CA TRP A 81 2.23 0.06 16.62
C TRP A 81 1.66 1.46 16.86
N ILE A 82 2.54 2.46 17.01
CA ILE A 82 2.13 3.85 17.19
C ILE A 82 1.63 4.44 15.86
N ALA A 83 2.32 4.16 14.75
CA ALA A 83 1.92 4.63 13.42
C ALA A 83 0.53 4.11 13.03
N CYS A 84 0.25 2.82 13.24
CA CYS A 84 -1.05 2.20 13.01
C CYS A 84 -2.16 2.90 13.81
N LEU A 85 -1.94 3.16 15.10
CA LEU A 85 -2.90 3.86 15.97
C LEU A 85 -3.12 5.31 15.53
N CYS A 86 -2.07 6.04 15.18
CA CYS A 86 -2.16 7.41 14.68
C CYS A 86 -2.95 7.48 13.35
N LEU A 87 -2.75 6.54 12.44
CA LEU A 87 -3.46 6.50 11.15
C LEU A 87 -4.92 6.12 11.31
N LEU A 88 -5.24 5.18 12.22
CA LEU A 88 -6.61 4.90 12.62
C LEU A 88 -7.29 6.13 13.20
N PHE A 89 -6.62 6.84 14.12
CA PHE A 89 -7.16 8.05 14.73
C PHE A 89 -7.37 9.17 13.69
N LEU A 90 -6.40 9.39 12.80
CA LEU A 90 -6.51 10.35 11.70
C LEU A 90 -7.70 10.00 10.81
N ALA A 91 -7.86 8.72 10.47
CA ALA A 91 -9.01 8.25 9.72
C ALA A 91 -10.32 8.58 10.45
N VAL A 92 -10.45 8.27 11.77
CA VAL A 92 -11.65 8.55 12.60
C VAL A 92 -12.06 10.01 12.62
N PHE A 93 -11.10 10.93 12.74
CA PHE A 93 -11.39 12.32 13.07
C PHE A 93 -11.41 13.26 11.87
N PHE A 94 -10.69 12.95 10.78
CA PHE A 94 -10.60 13.83 9.62
C PHE A 94 -11.56 13.47 8.47
N PHE A 95 -12.20 12.31 8.53
CA PHE A 95 -13.13 11.81 7.50
C PHE A 95 -14.46 11.39 8.12
#